data_AF-A0A1H2LIV4-F1
#
_entry.id   AF-A0A1H2LIV4-F1
#
_cell.length_a   1.000
_cell.length_b   1.000
_cell.length_c   1.000
_cell.angle_alpha   90.00
_cell.angle_beta   90.00
_cell.angle_gamma   90.00
#
_symmetry.space_group_name_H-M   'P 1'
#
loop_
_entity.id
_entity.type
_entity.pdbx_description
1 polymer ?
#
loop_
_entity_poly.entity_id
_entity_poly.type
_entity_poly.pdbx_seq_one_letter_code
_entity_poly.pdbx_strand_id
1 'polypeptide(L)'
;MTIENKKTSLTIRLTQEEKYLAKAKADRAGYKTLSAFFRDYVINEDPKEKISIPPDTFEIMSALTQLSAEINRGTTRPLASELISKISKNVMGN
;
A
#
# COMPACT_ATOMS: atom_id res chain seq x y z
N MET A 1 -3.51 -34.06 -24.20
CA MET A 1 -4.63 -33.76 -23.27
C MET A 1 -4.70 -32.25 -23.11
N THR A 2 -5.65 -31.60 -23.76
CA THR A 2 -5.84 -30.15 -23.70
C THR A 2 -6.59 -29.84 -22.42
N ILE A 3 -5.95 -29.20 -21.45
CA ILE A 3 -6.61 -28.78 -20.21
C ILE A 3 -7.55 -27.63 -20.58
N GLU A 4 -8.83 -27.92 -20.76
CA GLU A 4 -9.87 -26.89 -20.81
C GLU A 4 -9.95 -26.24 -19.43
N ASN A 5 -9.17 -25.17 -19.23
CA ASN A 5 -9.44 -24.21 -18.17
C ASN A 5 -10.77 -23.54 -18.50
N LYS A 6 -11.90 -24.20 -18.17
CA LYS A 6 -13.21 -23.55 -18.09
C LYS A 6 -13.02 -22.36 -17.16
N LYS A 7 -12.89 -21.17 -17.73
CA LYS A 7 -12.83 -19.90 -17.00
C LYS A 7 -14.20 -19.73 -16.36
N THR A 8 -14.40 -20.30 -15.18
CA THR A 8 -15.61 -20.12 -14.39
C THR A 8 -15.71 -18.62 -14.09
N SER A 9 -16.63 -17.93 -14.79
CA SER A 9 -16.87 -16.52 -14.59
C SER A 9 -17.99 -16.35 -13.57
N LEU A 10 -17.77 -15.45 -12.62
CA LEU A 10 -18.78 -15.04 -11.65
C LEU A 10 -19.20 -13.61 -11.99
N THR A 11 -20.49 -13.42 -12.24
CA THR A 11 -21.07 -12.08 -12.44
C THR A 11 -21.84 -11.71 -11.18
N ILE A 12 -21.36 -10.70 -10.47
CA ILE A 12 -22.02 -10.14 -9.29
C ILE A 12 -22.70 -8.83 -9.70
N ARG A 13 -24.00 -8.71 -9.44
CA ARG A 13 -24.73 -7.45 -9.62
C ARG A 13 -24.65 -6.67 -8.32
N LEU A 14 -24.26 -5.41 -8.41
CA LEU A 14 -24.16 -4.48 -7.29
C LEU A 14 -24.94 -3.21 -7.66
N THR A 15 -25.56 -2.58 -6.67
CA THR A 15 -26.01 -1.19 -6.82
C THR A 15 -24.80 -0.26 -6.93
N GLN A 16 -25.06 1.01 -7.27
CA GLN A 16 -23.99 1.99 -7.38
C GLN A 16 -23.33 2.27 -6.03
N GLU A 17 -24.12 2.31 -4.95
CA GLU A 17 -23.63 2.48 -3.58
C GLU A 17 -22.77 1.28 -3.16
N GLU A 18 -23.23 0.06 -3.43
CA GLU A 18 -22.49 -1.16 -3.11
C GLU A 18 -21.17 -1.24 -3.86
N LYS A 19 -21.15 -0.84 -5.14
CA LYS A 19 -19.92 -0.78 -5.94
C LYS A 19 -18.93 0.22 -5.38
N TYR A 20 -19.40 1.38 -4.90
CA TYR A 20 -18.55 2.38 -4.26
C TYR A 20 -17.95 1.84 -2.95
N LEU A 21 -18.78 1.23 -2.10
CA LEU A 21 -18.33 0.61 -0.85
C LEU A 21 -17.32 -0.51 -1.09
N ALA A 22 -17.57 -1.38 -2.06
CA ALA A 22 -16.67 -2.48 -2.40
C ALA A 22 -15.32 -1.97 -2.93
N LYS A 23 -15.33 -0.91 -3.74
CA LYS A 23 -14.09 -0.27 -4.20
C LYS A 23 -13.32 0.36 -3.04
N ALA A 24 -13.99 1.10 -2.15
CA ALA A 24 -13.34 1.70 -0.98
C ALA A 24 -12.70 0.63 -0.07
N LYS A 25 -13.37 -0.51 0.12
CA LYS A 25 -12.81 -1.65 0.88
C LYS A 25 -11.59 -2.27 0.18
N ALA A 26 -11.69 -2.50 -1.13
CA ALA A 26 -10.58 -3.03 -1.92
C ALA A 26 -9.36 -2.10 -1.90
N ASP A 27 -9.57 -0.79 -2.03
CA ASP A 27 -8.50 0.22 -2.01
C ASP A 27 -7.82 0.27 -0.63
N ARG A 28 -8.60 0.29 0.46
CA ARG A 28 -8.05 0.24 1.83
C ARG A 28 -7.25 -1.02 2.10
N ALA A 29 -7.72 -2.17 1.60
CA ALA A 29 -7.03 -3.44 1.77
C ALA A 29 -5.89 -3.66 0.74
N GLY A 30 -5.52 -2.64 -0.04
CA GLY A 30 -4.35 -2.68 -0.93
C GLY A 30 -4.54 -3.49 -2.21
N TYR A 31 -5.77 -3.74 -2.64
CA TYR A 31 -6.04 -4.48 -3.88
C TYR A 31 -6.05 -3.57 -5.10
N LYS A 32 -5.33 -3.96 -6.15
CA LYS A 32 -5.30 -3.22 -7.44
C LYS A 32 -6.61 -3.28 -8.21
N THR A 33 -7.38 -4.37 -8.06
CA THR A 33 -8.64 -4.57 -8.76
C THR A 33 -9.69 -5.15 -7.84
N LEU A 34 -10.94 -4.75 -8.08
CA LEU A 34 -12.09 -5.26 -7.34
C LEU A 34 -12.28 -6.78 -7.54
N SER A 35 -11.90 -7.31 -8.69
CA SER A 35 -11.94 -8.75 -8.98
C SER A 35 -10.93 -9.55 -8.15
N ALA A 36 -9.74 -8.99 -7.88
CA ALA A 36 -8.77 -9.62 -7.00
C ALA A 36 -9.28 -9.64 -5.55
N PHE A 37 -9.89 -8.53 -5.10
CA PHE A 37 -10.54 -8.44 -3.80
C PHE A 37 -11.66 -9.47 -3.64
N PHE A 38 -12.61 -9.55 -4.58
CA PHE A 38 -13.70 -10.54 -4.51
C PHE A 38 -13.22 -11.98 -4.59
N ARG A 39 -12.21 -12.27 -5.43
CA ARG A 39 -11.65 -13.62 -5.50
C ARG A 39 -11.04 -14.04 -4.17
N ASP A 40 -10.30 -13.14 -3.54
CA ASP A 40 -9.71 -13.41 -2.22
C ASP A 40 -10.78 -13.57 -1.15
N TYR A 41 -11.79 -12.71 -1.15
CA TYR A 41 -12.95 -12.78 -0.25
C TYR A 41 -13.71 -14.11 -0.37
N VAL A 42 -13.96 -14.58 -1.59
CA VAL A 42 -14.68 -15.86 -1.83
C VAL A 42 -13.86 -17.08 -1.40
N ILE A 43 -12.52 -17.01 -1.47
CA ILE A 43 -11.65 -18.12 -1.10
C ILE A 43 -11.39 -18.16 0.42
N ASN A 44 -11.21 -16.99 1.04
CA ASN A 44 -10.71 -16.89 2.41
C ASN A 44 -11.76 -16.42 3.43
N GLU A 45 -12.96 -16.00 3.00
CA GLU A 45 -14.06 -15.40 3.79
C GLU A 45 -13.72 -14.07 4.51
N ASP A 46 -12.47 -13.89 4.91
CA ASP A 46 -11.90 -12.67 5.48
C ASP A 46 -10.60 -12.28 4.73
N PRO A 47 -10.65 -11.32 3.79
CA PRO A 47 -9.48 -10.93 3.02
C PRO A 47 -8.49 -10.23 3.95
N LYS A 48 -7.28 -10.79 4.08
CA LYS A 48 -6.21 -10.17 4.88
C LYS A 48 -6.00 -8.73 4.42
N GLU A 49 -6.05 -7.79 5.37
CA GLU A 49 -5.69 -6.40 5.11
C GLU A 49 -4.24 -6.34 4.61
N LYS A 50 -4.05 -6.03 3.33
CA LYS A 50 -2.70 -5.75 2.83
C LYS A 50 -2.42 -4.30 3.18
N ILE A 51 -1.58 -4.10 4.19
CA ILE A 51 -1.04 -2.78 4.49
C ILE A 51 -0.18 -2.37 3.30
N SER A 52 -0.76 -1.61 2.38
CA SER A 52 -0.04 -1.00 1.28
C SER A 52 0.67 0.23 1.82
N ILE A 53 1.92 0.08 2.21
CA ILE A 53 2.78 1.22 2.57
C ILE A 53 3.18 1.91 1.26
N PRO A 54 2.79 3.17 1.02
CA PRO A 54 3.25 3.92 -0.15
C PRO A 54 4.78 3.97 -0.19
N PRO A 55 5.41 3.94 -1.39
CA PRO A 55 6.86 4.06 -1.52
C PRO A 55 7.43 5.26 -0.75
N ASP A 56 6.75 6.41 -0.82
CA ASP A 56 7.14 7.65 -0.14
C ASP A 56 7.18 7.48 1.39
N THR A 57 6.24 6.71 1.95
CA THR A 57 6.22 6.39 3.39
C THR A 57 7.41 5.53 3.78
N PHE A 58 7.82 4.59 2.92
CA PHE A 58 9.02 3.80 3.16
C PHE A 58 10.30 4.65 3.11
N GLU A 59 10.38 5.58 2.16
CA GLU A 59 11.52 6.52 2.06
C GLU A 59 11.62 7.42 3.30
N ILE A 60 10.49 7.93 3.79
CA ILE A 60 10.43 8.73 5.02
C ILE A 60 10.92 7.91 6.22
N MET A 61 10.42 6.69 6.41
CA MET A 61 10.85 5.82 7.51
C MET A 61 12.35 5.51 7.45
N SER A 62 12.88 5.26 6.24
CA SER A 62 14.31 5.00 6.02
C SER A 62 15.16 6.23 6.39
N ALA A 63 14.76 7.42 5.92
CA ALA A 63 15.46 8.67 6.23
C ALA A 63 15.41 9.01 7.73
N LEU A 64 14.27 8.77 8.41
CA LEU A 64 14.15 8.95 9.86
C LEU A 64 15.08 7.99 10.63
N THR A 65 15.16 6.73 10.21
CA THR A 65 16.03 5.73 10.82
C THR A 65 17.50 6.13 10.69
N GLN A 66 17.90 6.60 9.50
CA GLN A 66 19.25 7.11 9.26
C GLN A 66 19.54 8.35 10.10
N LEU A 67 18.58 9.27 10.24
CA LEU A 67 18.73 10.47 11.06
C LEU A 67 18.91 10.12 12.54
N SER A 68 18.11 9.20 13.08
CA SER A 68 18.26 8.73 14.46
C SER A 68 19.63 8.08 14.69
N ALA A 69 20.13 7.30 13.74
CA ALA A 69 21.46 6.70 13.83
C ALA A 69 22.57 7.77 13.84
N GLU A 70 22.46 8.81 13.01
CA GLU A 70 23.45 9.90 12.96
C GLU A 70 23.41 10.80 14.21
N ILE A 71 22.21 11.09 14.75
CA ILE A 71 22.07 11.79 16.02
C ILE A 71 22.76 11.00 17.15
N ASN A 72 22.52 9.69 17.21
CA ASN A 72 23.09 8.81 18.24
C ASN A 72 24.62 8.65 18.11
N ARG A 73 25.18 8.83 16.91
CA ARG A 73 26.63 8.78 16.65
C ARG A 73 27.36 10.09 16.99
N GLY A 74 26.63 11.16 17.30
CA GLY A 74 27.22 12.48 17.57
C GLY A 74 27.84 13.13 16.31
N THR A 75 27.45 12.70 15.11
CA THR A 75 28.03 13.16 13.85
C THR A 75 27.58 14.58 13.46
N THR A 76 28.35 15.19 12.56
CA THR A 76 28.30 16.57 12.09
C THR A 76 26.97 17.02 11.47
N ARG A 77 26.51 18.22 11.87
CA ARG A 77 25.37 19.00 11.35
C ARG A 77 24.98 18.81 9.87
N PRO A 78 25.91 18.79 8.88
CA PRO A 78 25.58 18.65 7.47
C PRO A 78 24.74 17.41 7.11
N LEU A 79 25.10 16.22 7.60
CA LEU A 79 24.42 14.97 7.21
C LEU A 79 23.02 14.86 7.81
N ALA A 80 22.86 15.33 9.06
CA ALA A 80 21.55 15.44 9.70
C ALA A 80 20.64 16.45 8.97
N SER A 81 21.20 17.57 8.52
CA SER A 81 20.47 18.59 7.74
C SER A 81 19.97 18.04 6.40
N GLU A 82 20.79 17.25 5.70
CA GLU A 82 20.40 16.60 4.45
C GLU A 82 19.23 15.61 4.65
N LEU A 83 19.31 14.76 5.68
CA LEU A 83 18.25 13.81 6.00
C LEU A 83 16.94 14.49 6.39
N ILE A 84 17.02 15.58 7.17
CA ILE A 84 15.85 16.42 7.50
C ILE A 84 15.24 17.04 6.24
N SER A 85 16.08 17.55 5.33
CA SER A 85 15.63 18.14 4.07
C SER A 85 14.94 17.10 3.17
N LYS A 86 15.46 15.87 3.14
CA LYS A 86 14.85 14.74 2.40
C LYS A 86 13.48 14.35 2.96
N ILE A 87 13.36 14.27 4.28
CA ILE A 87 12.07 14.03 4.96
C ILE A 87 11.09 15.18 4.64
N SER A 88 11.54 16.43 4.76
CA SER A 88 10.71 17.61 4.50
C SER A 88 10.17 17.64 3.07
N LYS A 89 11.00 17.34 2.06
CA LYS A 89 10.57 17.25 0.66
C LYS A 89 9.50 16.18 0.45
N ASN A 90 9.71 14.98 0.97
CA ASN A 90 8.74 13.88 0.84
C ASN A 90 7.42 14.14 1.60
N VAL A 91 7.45 14.89 2.71
CA VAL A 91 6.23 15.23 3.48
C VAL A 91 5.48 16.43 2.91
N MET A 92 6.19 17.43 2.38
CA MET A 92 5.59 18.67 1.88
C MET A 92 5.21 18.61 0.39
N GLY A 93 5.57 17.55 -0.33
CA GLY A 93 5.09 17.28 -1.69
C GLY A 93 5.65 18.22 -2.77
N ASN A 94 6.89 18.70 -2.62
CA ASN A 94 7.61 19.49 -3.63
C ASN A 94 8.37 18.61 -4.62
#